data_AF-A0A948M6H3-F1
#
_entry.id   AF-A0A948M6H3-F1
#
_cell.length_a   1.000
_cell.length_b   1.000
_cell.length_c   1.000
_cell.angle_alpha   90.00
_cell.angle_beta   90.00
_cell.angle_gamma   90.00
#
_symmetry.space_group_name_H-M   'P 1'
#
loop_
_entity.id
_entity.type
_entity.pdbx_description
1 polymer ?
#
loop_
_entity_poly.entity_id
_entity_poly.type
_entity_poly.pdbx_seq_one_letter_code
_entity_poly.pdbx_strand_id
1 'polypeptide(L)' 'MYTPSLKEFLRLSKTANLIPIFKEISADMDTPVSSFLKLKKDKYAFLLESVEGQEKIA' A
#
# COMPACT_ATOMS: atom_id res chain seq x y z
N MET A 1 -6.72 -0.74 -12.91
CA MET A 1 -5.83 0.08 -13.75
C MET A 1 -4.64 0.49 -12.89
N TYR A 2 -3.44 0.64 -13.46
CA TYR A 2 -2.29 1.18 -12.71
C TYR A 2 -2.29 2.71 -12.77
N THR A 3 -1.89 3.34 -11.67
CA THR A 3 -1.78 4.78 -11.50
C THR A 3 -0.36 5.12 -11.07
N PRO A 4 0.32 6.09 -11.70
CA PRO A 4 -0.12 6.84 -12.89
C PRO A 4 -0.18 5.95 -14.15
N SER A 5 -0.92 6.42 -15.17
CA SER A 5 -0.85 5.82 -16.52
C SER A 5 0.55 6.00 -17.11
N LEU A 6 0.94 5.20 -18.11
CA LEU A 6 2.25 5.34 -18.77
C LEU A 6 2.52 6.76 -19.26
N LYS A 7 1.53 7.40 -19.90
CA LYS A 7 1.65 8.77 -20.41
C LYS A 7 1.95 9.75 -19.27
N GLU A 8 1.29 9.57 -18.14
CA GLU A 8 1.45 10.42 -16.97
C GLU A 8 2.78 10.18 -16.25
N PHE A 9 3.20 8.92 -16.14
CA PHE A 9 4.52 8.56 -15.64
C PHE A 9 5.64 9.24 -16.44
N LEU A 10 5.60 9.15 -17.78
CA LEU A 10 6.59 9.77 -18.67
C LEU A 10 6.61 11.30 -18.57
N ARG A 11 5.48 11.92 -18.18
CA ARG A 11 5.39 13.36 -17.92
C ARG A 11 6.08 13.70 -16.60
N LEU A 12 5.78 12.97 -15.54
CA LEU A 12 6.34 13.17 -14.20
C LEU A 12 7.84 12.86 -14.13
N SER A 13 8.31 11.87 -14.89
CA SER A 13 9.71 11.42 -14.87
C SER A 13 10.71 12.46 -15.36
N LYS A 14 10.23 13.55 -15.98
CA LYS A 14 11.07 14.68 -16.39
C LYS A 14 11.54 15.53 -15.21
N THR A 15 10.81 15.51 -14.09
CA THR A 15 11.06 16.41 -12.96
C THR A 15 11.12 15.71 -11.61
N ALA A 16 10.52 14.51 -11.47
CA ALA A 16 10.55 13.74 -10.24
C ALA A 16 11.65 12.67 -10.26
N ASN A 17 12.31 12.45 -9.12
CA ASN A 17 13.31 11.40 -8.93
C ASN A 17 12.72 10.08 -8.38
N LEU A 18 11.47 10.10 -7.92
CA LEU A 18 10.72 8.93 -7.44
C LEU A 18 9.25 9.09 -7.81
N ILE A 19 8.67 8.08 -8.46
CA ILE A 19 7.27 8.07 -8.88
C ILE A 19 6.69 6.70 -8.52
N PRO A 20 5.80 6.60 -7.52
CA PRO A 20 5.17 5.34 -7.17
C PRO A 20 4.14 4.95 -8.24
N ILE A 21 4.20 3.69 -8.68
CA ILE A 21 3.16 3.08 -9.51
C ILE A 21 2.38 2.13 -8.61
N PHE A 22 1.08 2.36 -8.48
CA PHE A 22 0.21 1.56 -7.64
C PHE A 22 -1.07 1.18 -8.37
N LYS A 23 -1.83 0.27 -7.78
CA LYS A 23 -3.17 -0.10 -8.22
C LYS A 23 -4.02 -0.31 -6.97
N GLU A 24 -5.24 0.21 -7.01
CA GLU A 24 -6.25 -0.07 -6.01
C GLU A 24 -6.84 -1.47 -6.26
N ILE A 25 -6.97 -2.23 -5.18
CA ILE A 25 -7.53 -3.57 -5.15
C ILE A 25 -8.54 -3.60 -4.00
N SER A 26 -9.73 -4.16 -4.23
CA SER A 26 -10.70 -4.37 -3.16
C SER A 26 -10.14 -5.40 -2.17
N ALA A 27 -10.19 -5.05 -0.89
CA ALA A 27 -9.71 -5.86 0.22
C ALA A 27 -10.80 -5.99 1.30
N ASP A 28 -12.07 -5.88 0.89
CA ASP A 28 -13.22 -5.80 1.81
C ASP A 28 -13.34 -7.03 2.72
N MET A 29 -12.80 -8.18 2.27
CA MET A 29 -12.77 -9.44 3.00
C MET A 29 -11.45 -9.69 3.74
N ASP A 30 -10.51 -8.74 3.71
CA ASP A 30 -9.20 -8.87 4.30
C ASP A 30 -9.00 -7.84 5.43
N THR A 31 -8.50 -8.33 6.57
CA THR A 31 -7.89 -7.51 7.63
C THR A 31 -6.43 -7.17 7.28
N PRO A 32 -5.81 -6.17 7.93
CA PRO A 32 -4.38 -5.87 7.73
C PRO A 32 -3.47 -7.10 7.90
N VAL A 33 -3.74 -7.92 8.92
CA VAL A 33 -3.01 -9.18 9.16
C VAL A 33 -3.18 -10.17 8.01
N SER A 34 -4.42 -10.43 7.57
CA SER A 34 -4.66 -11.36 6.46
C SER A 34 -4.08 -10.87 5.14
N SER A 35 -4.15 -9.56 4.86
CA SER A 35 -3.51 -8.91 3.72
C SER A 35 -2.00 -9.10 3.76
N PHE A 36 -1.38 -8.87 4.92
CA PHE A 36 0.06 -9.08 5.12
C PHE A 36 0.47 -10.54 4.85
N LEU A 37 -0.28 -11.50 5.38
CA LEU A 37 0.01 -12.92 5.17
C LEU A 37 -0.11 -13.34 3.70
N LYS A 38 -1.03 -12.73 2.94
CA LYS A 38 -1.19 -12.96 1.49
C LYS A 38 -0.08 -12.30 0.66
N LEU A 39 0.40 -11.12 1.07
CA LEU A 39 1.34 -10.30 0.30
C LEU A 39 2.81 -10.57 0.65
N LYS A 40 3.12 -11.06 1.85
CA LYS A 40 4.49 -11.38 2.24
C LYS A 40 5.05 -12.46 1.31
N LYS A 41 6.13 -12.15 0.59
CA LYS A 41 6.82 -13.10 -0.30
C LYS A 41 8.26 -13.35 0.15
N ASP A 42 8.89 -12.34 0.72
CA ASP A 42 10.31 -12.36 1.05
C ASP A 42 10.57 -12.31 2.55
N LYS A 43 11.83 -12.58 2.92
CA LYS A 43 12.32 -12.56 4.30
C LYS A 43 12.12 -11.20 4.98
N TYR A 44 12.05 -10.11 4.22
CA TYR A 44 11.97 -8.73 4.72
C TYR A 44 10.58 -8.13 4.47
N ALA A 45 9.58 -8.68 5.13
CA ALA A 45 8.21 -8.17 5.11
C ALA A 45 7.85 -7.65 6.51
N PHE A 46 7.22 -6.48 6.58
CA PHE A 46 6.84 -5.84 7.83
C PHE A 46 5.35 -5.49 7.82
N LEU A 47 4.67 -5.75 8.94
CA LEU A 47 3.33 -5.24 9.23
C LEU A 47 3.48 -4.17 10.30
N LEU A 48 3.04 -2.95 9.98
CA LEU A 48 3.06 -1.82 10.89
C LEU A 48 1.60 -1.45 11.18
N GLU A 49 1.13 -1.74 12.39
CA GLU A 49 -0.19 -1.35 12.88
C GLU A 49 -0.03 -0.33 14.01
N SER A 50 -0.84 0.73 13.99
CA SER A 50 -0.93 1.68 15.10
C SER A 50 -2.16 1.35 15.94
N VAL A 51 -1.98 1.37 17.26
CA VAL A 51 -3.06 1.23 18.25
C VAL A 51 -3.53 2.58 18.82
N GLU A 52 -3.09 3.69 18.22
CA GLU A 52 -3.42 5.03 18.67
C GLU A 52 -4.94 5.21 18.72
N GLY A 53 -5.49 5.37 19.93
CA GLY A 53 -6.94 5.44 20.18
C GLY A 53 -7.60 4.23 20.86
N GLN A 54 -6.85 3.22 21.35
CA GLN A 54 -7.40 2.17 22.22
C GLN A 54 -7.68 2.62 23.68
N GLU A 55 -7.96 3.90 23.92
CA GLU A 55 -8.69 4.33 25.11
C GLU A 55 -10.18 4.46 24.77
N LYS A 56 -10.92 3.35 24.92
CA LYS A 56 -12.33 3.30 25.32
C LYS A 56 -12.81 1.86 25.23
N ILE A 57 -12.67 1.09 26.31
CA ILE A 57 -13.76 0.29 26.91
C ILE A 57 -13.43 0.10 28.40
N ALA A 58 -14.07 0.89 29.27
CA ALA A 58 -14.41 0.54 30.65
C ALA A 58 -15.86 0.95 30.87
#